data_AF-A0A151ENS0-F1
#
_entry.id   AF-A0A151ENS0-F1
#
_cell.length_a   1.000
_cell.length_b   1.000
_cell.length_c   1.000
_cell.angle_alpha   90.00
_cell.angle_beta   90.00
_cell.angle_gamma   90.00
#
_symmetry.space_group_name_H-M   'P 1'
#
loop_
_entity.id
_entity.type
_entity.pdbx_description
1 polymer ?
#
loop_
_entity_poly.entity_id
_entity_poly.type
_entity_poly.pdbx_seq_one_letter_code
_entity_poly.pdbx_strand_id
1 'polypeptide(L)'
;MKTRILLSLLCAVLLTGCLTQTSPQPSVQSTIKNEIRCSCDCHLTLARCEVEDPECETRRAIEERIETLVRKGNTSEEIVEYFEQPELPSVDELRIQIKT
;
A
#
# COMPACT_ATOMS: atom_id res chain seq x y z
N MET A 1 -38.22 -19.05 -55.10
CA MET A 1 -36.92 -18.69 -54.49
C MET A 1 -37.06 -17.39 -53.72
N LYS A 2 -36.99 -17.41 -52.38
CA LYS A 2 -36.47 -16.30 -51.54
C LYS A 2 -36.50 -16.70 -50.06
N THR A 3 -35.37 -17.29 -49.66
CA THR A 3 -34.63 -17.05 -48.40
C THR A 3 -35.45 -16.92 -47.11
N ARG A 4 -35.61 -18.06 -46.43
CA ARG A 4 -35.39 -18.14 -44.98
C ARG A 4 -33.91 -17.85 -44.69
N ILE A 5 -33.61 -17.58 -43.41
CA ILE A 5 -32.30 -17.64 -42.72
C ILE A 5 -31.88 -16.27 -42.16
N LEU A 6 -31.52 -16.30 -40.87
CA LEU A 6 -30.85 -15.27 -40.04
C LEU A 6 -31.74 -14.28 -39.27
N LEU A 7 -32.65 -14.83 -38.46
CA LEU A 7 -33.22 -14.13 -37.30
C LEU A 7 -32.77 -14.82 -36.00
N SER A 8 -31.47 -14.91 -35.74
CA SER A 8 -30.92 -15.51 -34.49
C SER A 8 -29.49 -15.06 -34.14
N LEU A 9 -29.09 -13.85 -34.51
CA LEU A 9 -27.71 -13.38 -34.30
C LEU A 9 -27.65 -11.99 -33.64
N LEU A 10 -28.54 -11.74 -32.68
CA LEU A 10 -28.55 -10.49 -31.90
C LEU A 10 -28.53 -10.71 -30.37
N CYS A 11 -28.27 -11.93 -29.89
CA CYS A 11 -28.08 -12.21 -28.46
C CYS A 11 -26.62 -12.19 -27.98
N ALA A 12 -25.65 -11.83 -28.84
CA ALA A 12 -24.22 -11.99 -28.52
C ALA A 12 -23.49 -10.72 -28.03
N VAL A 13 -24.20 -9.61 -27.75
CA VAL A 13 -23.54 -8.33 -27.38
C VAL A 13 -24.10 -7.73 -26.08
N LEU A 14 -24.41 -8.58 -25.11
CA LEU A 14 -24.64 -8.16 -23.70
C LEU A 14 -23.71 -8.90 -22.73
N LEU A 15 -22.56 -9.34 -23.23
CA LEU A 15 -21.37 -9.54 -22.41
C LEU A 15 -20.51 -8.28 -22.54
N THR A 16 -21.10 -7.12 -22.21
CA THR A 16 -20.36 -5.93 -21.85
C THR A 16 -19.69 -6.28 -20.53
N GLY A 17 -18.59 -7.01 -20.62
CA GLY A 17 -17.70 -7.27 -19.51
C GLY A 17 -17.43 -5.91 -18.87
N CYS A 18 -17.83 -5.77 -17.61
CA CYS A 18 -17.20 -4.82 -16.73
C CYS A 18 -15.73 -5.22 -16.66
N LEU A 19 -14.96 -4.80 -17.66
CA LEU A 19 -13.55 -4.55 -17.49
C LEU A 19 -13.52 -3.36 -16.54
N THR A 20 -13.74 -3.64 -15.25
CA THR A 20 -13.34 -2.77 -14.17
C THR A 20 -11.89 -2.49 -14.48
N GLN A 21 -11.65 -1.29 -14.99
CA GLN A 21 -10.33 -0.80 -15.31
C GLN A 21 -9.61 -0.78 -13.97
N THR A 22 -8.90 -1.88 -13.67
CA THR A 22 -8.01 -1.95 -12.53
C THR A 22 -6.89 -0.98 -12.85
N SER A 23 -7.14 0.31 -12.57
CA SER A 23 -6.07 1.25 -12.36
C SER A 23 -5.12 0.56 -11.39
N PRO A 24 -3.80 0.53 -11.63
CA PRO A 24 -2.86 0.00 -10.68
C PRO A 24 -3.00 0.84 -9.41
N GLN A 25 -3.87 0.42 -8.51
CA GLN A 25 -4.00 1.05 -7.21
C GLN A 25 -2.67 0.75 -6.51
N PRO A 26 -1.94 1.79 -6.07
CA PRO A 26 -0.74 1.58 -5.29
C PRO A 26 -1.09 0.65 -4.12
N SER A 27 -0.24 -0.35 -3.86
CA SER A 27 -0.44 -1.20 -2.70
C SER A 27 -0.42 -0.33 -1.44
N VAL A 28 -1.20 -0.70 -0.42
CA VAL A 28 -1.21 -0.04 0.90
C VAL A 28 0.21 0.27 1.36
N GLN A 29 1.13 -0.68 1.20
CA GLN A 29 2.54 -0.53 1.54
C GLN A 29 3.27 0.54 0.71
N SER A 30 3.02 0.63 -0.60
CA SER A 30 3.64 1.67 -1.44
C SER A 30 3.15 3.08 -1.11
N THR A 31 1.89 3.22 -0.71
CA THR A 31 1.32 4.51 -0.28
C THR A 31 1.99 4.95 1.02
N ILE A 32 2.01 4.07 2.02
CA ILE A 32 2.59 4.33 3.34
C ILE A 32 4.09 4.70 3.24
N LYS A 33 4.87 4.00 2.41
CA LYS A 33 6.32 4.26 2.27
C LYS A 33 6.66 5.64 1.68
N ASN A 34 5.73 6.25 0.95
CA ASN A 34 5.93 7.59 0.38
C ASN A 34 5.50 8.72 1.32
N GLU A 35 4.67 8.42 2.31
CA GLU A 35 4.12 9.41 3.24
C GLU A 35 4.91 9.46 4.55
N ILE A 36 5.31 8.31 5.09
CA ILE A 36 6.07 8.25 6.34
C ILE A 36 7.52 8.64 6.11
N ARG A 37 8.05 9.49 6.99
CA ARG A 37 9.46 9.86 7.05
C ARG A 37 10.23 8.96 8.02
N CYS A 38 11.44 8.58 7.63
CA CYS A 38 12.40 7.99 8.56
C CYS A 38 12.77 9.04 9.62
N SER A 39 12.65 8.66 10.89
CA SER A 39 13.10 9.46 12.03
C SER A 39 14.61 9.39 12.27
N CYS A 40 15.35 8.72 11.39
CA CYS A 40 16.79 8.83 11.32
C CYS A 40 17.20 10.22 10.82
N ASP A 41 18.46 10.62 11.05
CA ASP A 41 18.99 11.96 10.71
C ASP A 41 18.86 12.35 9.21
N CYS A 42 18.46 11.42 8.33
CA CYS A 42 18.25 11.69 6.92
C CYS A 42 16.94 12.43 6.63
N HIS A 43 15.93 12.37 7.51
CA HIS A 43 14.59 12.97 7.33
C HIS A 43 13.89 12.65 5.99
N LEU A 44 14.33 11.60 5.30
CA LEU A 44 13.78 11.15 4.02
C LEU A 44 12.50 10.35 4.23
N THR A 45 11.65 10.23 3.20
CA THR A 45 10.56 9.25 3.21
C THR A 45 11.12 7.82 3.31
N LEU A 46 10.36 6.85 3.81
CA LEU A 46 10.84 5.46 3.89
C LEU A 46 11.28 4.92 2.52
N ALA A 47 10.52 5.24 1.47
CA ALA A 47 10.85 4.87 0.09
C ALA A 47 12.20 5.45 -0.37
N ARG A 48 12.50 6.70 0.01
CA ARG A 48 13.74 7.35 -0.37
C ARG A 48 14.91 6.93 0.52
N CYS A 49 14.66 6.73 1.81
CA CYS A 49 15.62 6.17 2.74
C CYS A 49 16.06 4.76 2.32
N GLU A 50 15.17 3.94 1.74
CA GLU A 50 15.55 2.62 1.22
C GLU A 50 16.60 2.67 0.12
N VAL A 51 16.53 3.69 -0.74
CA VAL A 51 17.45 3.88 -1.85
C VAL A 51 18.75 4.53 -1.39
N GLU A 52 18.66 5.55 -0.53
CA GLU A 52 19.83 6.34 -0.11
C GLU A 52 20.61 5.68 1.05
N ASP A 53 19.92 4.95 1.94
CA ASP A 53 20.52 4.21 3.05
C ASP A 53 19.81 2.84 3.23
N PRO A 54 20.22 1.84 2.42
CA PRO A 54 19.61 0.51 2.47
C PRO A 54 19.87 -0.21 3.80
N GLU A 55 20.88 0.20 4.59
CA GLU A 55 21.21 -0.43 5.87
C GLU A 55 20.57 0.28 7.07
N CYS A 56 19.82 1.38 6.85
CA CYS A 56 19.15 2.13 7.90
C CYS A 56 18.26 1.25 8.80
N GLU A 57 18.71 1.03 10.03
CA GLU A 57 18.00 0.21 11.02
C GLU A 57 16.66 0.83 11.45
N THR A 58 16.59 2.16 11.53
CA THR A 58 15.36 2.90 11.88
C THR A 58 14.28 2.67 10.85
N ARG A 59 14.61 2.76 9.55
CA ARG A 59 13.69 2.46 8.46
C ARG A 59 13.17 1.03 8.57
N ARG A 60 14.06 0.06 8.77
CA ARG A 60 13.66 -1.35 8.90
C ARG A 60 12.70 -1.57 10.07
N ALA A 61 12.97 -0.97 11.22
CA ALA A 61 12.08 -1.07 12.38
C ALA A 61 10.69 -0.45 12.13
N ILE A 62 10.64 0.68 11.42
CA ILE A 62 9.37 1.31 11.00
C ILE A 62 8.62 0.42 10.00
N GLU A 63 9.30 -0.14 9.00
CA GLU A 63 8.71 -1.05 8.01
C GLU A 63 8.14 -2.33 8.66
N GLU A 64 8.85 -2.95 9.59
CA GLU A 64 8.36 -4.10 10.36
C GLU A 64 7.11 -3.76 11.19
N ARG A 65 7.05 -2.53 11.72
CA ARG A 65 5.88 -2.04 12.44
C ARG A 65 4.69 -1.81 11.50
N ILE A 66 4.91 -1.21 10.34
CA ILE A 66 3.89 -1.02 9.30
C ILE A 66 3.31 -2.38 8.89
N GLU A 67 4.15 -3.38 8.62
CA GLU A 67 3.69 -4.74 8.27
C GLU A 67 2.81 -5.35 9.37
N THR A 68 3.14 -5.09 10.63
CA THR A 68 2.33 -5.55 11.77
C THR A 68 0.98 -4.84 11.83
N LEU A 69 0.91 -3.53 11.59
CA LEU A 69 -0.34 -2.77 11.58
C LEU A 69 -1.23 -3.17 10.40
N VAL A 70 -0.65 -3.39 9.22
CA VAL A 70 -1.37 -3.92 8.05
C VAL A 70 -1.95 -5.31 8.34
N ARG A 71 -1.18 -6.21 8.96
CA ARG A 71 -1.69 -7.54 9.37
C ARG A 71 -2.80 -7.47 10.41
N LYS A 72 -2.80 -6.44 11.26
CA LYS A 72 -3.87 -6.15 12.22
C LYS A 72 -5.13 -5.53 11.57
N GLY A 73 -5.08 -5.22 10.28
CA GLY A 73 -6.21 -4.66 9.52
C GLY A 73 -6.33 -3.14 9.58
N ASN A 74 -5.28 -2.43 10.01
CA ASN A 74 -5.27 -0.96 10.00
C ASN A 74 -5.21 -0.43 8.57
N THR A 75 -5.84 0.71 8.32
CA THR A 75 -5.80 1.39 7.03
C THR A 75 -4.50 2.16 6.84
N SER A 76 -4.18 2.54 5.60
CA SER A 76 -3.02 3.41 5.32
C SER A 76 -3.08 4.73 6.10
N GLU A 77 -4.27 5.32 6.22
CA GLU A 77 -4.49 6.59 6.90
C GLU A 77 -4.21 6.48 8.40
N GLU A 78 -4.74 5.43 9.06
CA GLU A 78 -4.48 5.16 10.48
C GLU A 78 -2.98 4.92 10.75
N ILE A 79 -2.30 4.24 9.82
CA ILE A 79 -0.88 3.97 9.94
C ILE A 79 -0.07 5.26 9.76
N VAL A 80 -0.38 6.08 8.76
CA VAL A 80 0.33 7.36 8.54
C VAL A 80 0.12 8.30 9.72
N GLU A 81 -1.12 8.44 10.20
CA GLU A 81 -1.43 9.27 11.37
C GLU A 81 -0.64 8.83 12.61
N TYR A 82 -0.46 7.53 12.83
CA TYR A 82 0.37 7.00 13.93
C TYR A 82 1.83 7.46 13.86
N PHE A 83 2.39 7.61 12.67
CA PHE A 83 3.78 8.03 12.46
C PHE A 83 3.96 9.54 12.18
N GLU A 84 2.89 10.31 12.08
CA GLU A 84 2.96 11.78 11.99
C GLU A 84 2.84 12.48 13.36
N GLN A 85 2.63 11.72 14.44
CA GLN A 85 2.50 12.28 15.78
C GLN A 85 3.82 12.95 16.23
N PRO A 86 3.75 14.12 16.91
CA PRO A 86 4.91 14.92 17.31
C PRO A 86 5.85 14.19 18.27
N GLU A 87 5.35 13.19 18.99
CA GLU A 87 6.13 12.24 19.77
C GLU A 87 6.17 10.91 19.00
N LEU A 88 7.05 10.82 18.01
CA LEU A 88 7.34 9.55 17.36
C LEU A 88 7.94 8.59 18.40
N PRO A 89 7.43 7.35 18.52
CA PRO A 89 8.05 6.36 19.39
C PRO A 89 9.50 6.15 18.94
N SER A 90 10.40 6.13 19.92
CA SER A 90 11.82 5.85 19.69
C SER A 90 12.01 4.47 19.02
N VAL A 91 13.14 4.30 18.34
CA VAL A 91 13.48 3.01 17.68
C VAL A 91 13.43 1.85 18.68
N ASP A 92 13.85 2.08 19.92
CA ASP A 92 13.82 1.09 20.98
C ASP A 92 12.38 0.72 21.40
N GLU A 93 11.46 1.69 21.49
CA GLU A 93 10.05 1.43 21.76
C GLU A 93 9.37 0.65 20.63
N LEU A 94 9.70 0.96 19.38
CA LEU A 94 9.23 0.20 18.22
C LEU A 94 9.70 -1.26 18.28
N ARG A 95 10.97 -1.50 18.65
CA ARG A 95 11.54 -2.84 18.79
C ARG A 95 10.93 -3.64 19.94
N ILE A 96 10.63 -3.01 21.08
CA ILE A 96 10.02 -3.68 22.24
C ILE A 96 8.60 -4.14 21.93
N GLN A 97 7.82 -3.33 21.21
CA GLN A 97 6.42 -3.66 20.86
C GLN A 97 6.27 -4.78 19.83
N ILE A 98 7.33 -5.17 19.12
CA ILE A 98 7.32 -6.29 18.17
C ILE A 98 7.51 -7.64 18.90
N LYS A 99 8.13 -7.65 20.08
CA LYS A 99 8.46 -8.87 20.84
C LYS A 99 7.36 -9.35 21.81
N THR A 100 6.23 -8.64 21.88
CA THR A 100 5.10 -8.96 22.78
C THR A 100 3.88 -9.36 21.97
#